data_AF-A0A4Q6ELE0-F1
#
_entry.id   AF-A0A4Q6ELE0-F1
#
_cell.length_a   1.000
_cell.length_b   1.000
_cell.length_c   1.000
_cell.angle_alpha   90.00
_cell.angle_beta   90.00
_cell.angle_gamma   90.00
#
_symmetry.space_group_name_H-M   'P 1'
#
loop_
_entity.id
_entity.type
_entity.pdbx_description
1 polymer ?
#
loop_
_entity_poly.entity_id
_entity_poly.type
_entity_poly.pdbx_seq_one_letter_code
_entity_poly.pdbx_strand_id
1 'polypeptide(L)'
;MPHSRTLKSAFSVLGDLPAVMVVLVLLIVISRSNYLLFHSLVEGGIAAASLNAFAFAWNSRRFEHGYLLLIGIAYFFNGLLGFLHALAYQGMGVFPNHDGANLAPQLWIASRYLVAITLLVAPYYFRRRLPTAPAFAVLTVITTALITAIFTGNFPTCYVTGQGLT
;
A
#
# COMPACT_ATOMS: atom_id res chain seq x y z
N MET A 1 -18.39 -31.39 -17.65
CA MET A 1 -18.78 -30.11 -18.31
C MET A 1 -18.31 -28.92 -17.46
N PRO A 2 -17.13 -28.32 -17.72
CA PRO A 2 -16.61 -27.16 -16.96
C PRO A 2 -16.81 -25.80 -17.66
N HIS A 3 -17.26 -25.78 -18.92
CA HIS A 3 -17.18 -24.60 -19.78
C HIS A 3 -18.24 -23.51 -19.54
N SER A 4 -19.33 -23.81 -18.80
CA SER A 4 -20.46 -22.88 -18.59
C SER A 4 -20.32 -21.96 -17.37
N ARG A 5 -19.38 -22.25 -16.46
CA ARG A 5 -19.13 -21.39 -15.26
C ARG A 5 -18.27 -20.17 -15.57
N THR A 6 -17.34 -20.27 -16.53
CA THR A 6 -16.40 -19.18 -16.88
C THR A 6 -17.08 -18.05 -17.65
N LEU A 7 -18.04 -18.36 -18.54
CA LEU A 7 -18.80 -17.34 -19.26
C LEU A 7 -19.65 -16.49 -18.31
N LYS A 8 -20.31 -17.11 -17.31
CA LYS A 8 -21.13 -16.38 -16.33
C LYS A 8 -20.33 -15.42 -15.46
N SER A 9 -19.08 -15.74 -15.10
CA SER A 9 -18.23 -14.81 -14.35
C SER A 9 -17.68 -13.68 -15.23
N ALA A 10 -17.45 -13.92 -16.51
CA ALA A 10 -17.08 -12.84 -17.44
C ALA A 10 -18.22 -11.83 -17.61
N PHE A 11 -19.47 -12.31 -17.70
CA PHE A 11 -20.65 -11.44 -17.76
C PHE A 11 -20.93 -10.67 -16.46
N SER A 12 -20.58 -11.21 -15.28
CA SER A 12 -20.71 -10.45 -14.03
C SER A 12 -19.70 -9.31 -13.96
N VAL A 13 -18.46 -9.51 -14.41
CA VAL A 13 -17.43 -8.45 -14.44
C VAL A 13 -17.80 -7.34 -15.44
N LEU A 14 -18.38 -7.70 -16.59
CA LEU A 14 -18.93 -6.73 -17.55
C LEU A 14 -20.03 -5.85 -16.94
N GLY A 15 -20.79 -6.38 -15.96
CA GLY A 15 -21.84 -5.65 -15.24
C GLY A 15 -21.31 -4.57 -14.29
N ASP A 16 -20.09 -4.71 -13.79
CA ASP A 16 -19.46 -3.74 -12.86
C ASP A 16 -18.76 -2.58 -13.60
N LEU A 17 -18.49 -2.74 -14.90
CA LEU A 17 -17.80 -1.74 -15.72
C LEU A 17 -18.44 -0.35 -15.67
N PRO A 18 -19.77 -0.18 -15.76
CA PRO A 18 -20.39 1.14 -15.67
C PRO A 18 -20.10 1.83 -14.33
N ALA A 19 -20.14 1.09 -13.22
CA ALA A 19 -19.85 1.63 -11.89
C ALA A 19 -18.38 2.08 -11.78
N VAL A 20 -17.45 1.25 -12.27
CA VAL A 20 -16.02 1.61 -12.32
C VAL A 20 -15.80 2.86 -13.17
N MET A 21 -16.44 2.95 -14.34
CA MET A 21 -16.33 4.13 -15.21
C MET A 21 -16.85 5.40 -14.54
N VAL A 22 -17.98 5.32 -13.82
CA VAL A 22 -18.52 6.45 -13.05
C VAL A 22 -17.52 6.92 -12.00
N VAL A 23 -16.94 5.99 -11.23
CA VAL A 23 -15.92 6.33 -10.21
C VAL A 23 -14.70 7.00 -10.85
N LEU A 24 -14.20 6.47 -11.97
CA LEU A 24 -13.06 7.05 -12.68
C LEU A 24 -13.35 8.47 -13.18
N VAL A 25 -14.51 8.70 -13.80
CA VAL A 25 -14.92 10.02 -14.28
C VAL A 25 -15.01 11.01 -13.10
N LEU A 26 -15.60 10.60 -11.98
CA LEU A 26 -15.67 11.44 -10.77
C LEU A 26 -14.28 11.79 -10.26
N LEU A 27 -13.36 10.83 -10.17
CA LEU A 27 -11.99 11.07 -9.73
C LEU A 27 -11.23 12.03 -10.68
N ILE A 28 -11.44 11.91 -12.00
CA ILE A 28 -10.86 12.84 -12.99
C ILE A 28 -11.38 14.26 -12.79
N VAL A 29 -12.69 14.42 -12.56
CA VAL A 29 -13.28 15.75 -12.30
C VAL A 29 -12.69 16.34 -11.02
N ILE A 30 -12.61 15.55 -9.94
CA ILE A 30 -12.06 16.00 -8.66
C ILE A 30 -10.57 16.36 -8.79
N SER A 31 -9.77 15.60 -9.56
CA SER A 31 -8.34 15.88 -9.72
C SER A 31 -8.05 17.24 -10.36
N ARG A 32 -8.97 17.73 -11.21
CA ARG A 32 -8.88 19.05 -11.84
C ARG A 32 -9.34 20.18 -10.94
N SER A 33 -10.29 19.94 -10.02
CA SER A 33 -10.85 20.97 -9.15
C SER A 33 -10.12 21.09 -7.80
N ASN A 34 -9.74 19.96 -7.20
CA ASN A 34 -9.06 19.90 -5.91
C ASN A 34 -8.15 18.67 -5.86
N TYR A 35 -6.88 18.88 -6.17
CA TYR A 35 -5.91 17.80 -6.23
C TYR A 35 -5.66 17.13 -4.87
N LEU A 36 -5.69 17.88 -3.76
CA LEU A 36 -5.50 17.32 -2.42
C LEU A 36 -6.64 16.36 -2.05
N LEU A 37 -7.88 16.71 -2.41
CA LEU A 37 -9.03 15.84 -2.22
C LEU A 37 -8.90 14.56 -3.07
N PHE A 38 -8.54 14.71 -4.35
CA PHE A 38 -8.28 13.56 -5.22
C PHE A 38 -7.19 12.64 -4.65
N HIS A 39 -6.04 13.22 -4.26
CA HIS A 39 -4.93 12.49 -3.67
C HIS A 39 -5.35 11.74 -2.41
N SER A 40 -6.06 12.42 -1.49
CA SER A 40 -6.52 11.82 -0.24
C SER A 40 -7.51 10.67 -0.46
N LEU A 41 -8.41 10.79 -1.44
CA LEU A 41 -9.36 9.72 -1.78
C LEU A 41 -8.64 8.49 -2.36
N VAL A 42 -7.68 8.70 -3.27
CA VAL A 42 -6.91 7.61 -3.89
C VAL A 42 -6.03 6.92 -2.87
N GLU A 43 -5.25 7.67 -2.09
CA GLU A 43 -4.38 7.09 -1.06
C GLU A 43 -5.18 6.41 0.06
N GLY A 44 -6.31 7.00 0.47
CA GLY A 44 -7.23 6.37 1.42
C GLY A 44 -7.79 5.05 0.91
N GLY A 45 -8.16 4.98 -0.37
CA GLY A 45 -8.59 3.75 -1.03
C GLY A 45 -7.48 2.69 -1.08
N ILE A 46 -6.25 3.07 -1.42
CA ILE A 46 -5.08 2.17 -1.44
C ILE A 46 -4.76 1.64 -0.03
N ALA A 47 -4.82 2.50 0.98
CA ALA A 47 -4.62 2.11 2.38
C ALA A 47 -5.71 1.13 2.84
N ALA A 48 -6.98 1.41 2.53
CA ALA A 48 -8.09 0.52 2.84
C ALA A 48 -7.96 -0.83 2.14
N ALA A 49 -7.58 -0.86 0.86
CA ALA A 49 -7.32 -2.09 0.12
C ALA A 49 -6.18 -2.91 0.74
N SER A 50 -5.10 -2.24 1.19
CA SER A 50 -3.97 -2.88 1.87
C SER A 50 -4.39 -3.50 3.21
N LEU A 51 -5.16 -2.78 4.02
CA LEU A 51 -5.68 -3.29 5.30
C LEU A 51 -6.68 -4.43 5.10
N ASN A 52 -7.48 -4.39 4.04
CA ASN A 52 -8.37 -5.50 3.66
C ASN A 52 -7.59 -6.75 3.25
N ALA A 53 -6.51 -6.60 2.47
CA ALA A 53 -5.64 -7.73 2.11
C ALA A 53 -5.00 -8.36 3.37
N PHE A 54 -4.54 -7.54 4.31
CA PHE A 54 -4.09 -8.00 5.62
C PHE A 54 -5.20 -8.73 6.37
N ALA A 55 -6.38 -8.11 6.51
CA ALA A 55 -7.50 -8.68 7.25
C ALA A 55 -7.92 -10.04 6.66
N PHE A 56 -7.97 -10.17 5.34
CA PHE A 56 -8.27 -11.43 4.68
C PHE A 56 -7.25 -12.51 5.04
N ALA A 57 -5.96 -12.25 4.82
CA ALA A 57 -4.88 -13.19 5.13
C ALA A 57 -4.82 -13.54 6.63
N TRP A 58 -5.07 -12.57 7.50
CA TRP A 58 -5.08 -12.77 8.95
C TRP A 58 -6.23 -13.67 9.39
N ASN A 59 -7.44 -13.46 8.85
CA ASN A 59 -8.60 -14.26 9.21
C ASN A 59 -8.52 -15.68 8.63
N SER A 60 -7.94 -15.84 7.44
CA SER A 60 -7.75 -17.15 6.80
C SER A 60 -6.50 -17.90 7.24
N ARG A 61 -5.69 -17.35 8.16
CA ARG A 61 -4.39 -17.90 8.62
C ARG A 61 -4.38 -19.35 9.10
N ARG A 62 -5.54 -19.90 9.46
CA ARG A 62 -5.69 -21.32 9.86
C ARG A 62 -5.75 -22.28 8.67
N PHE A 63 -6.15 -21.77 7.51
CA PHE A 63 -6.39 -22.54 6.29
C PHE A 63 -5.37 -22.22 5.18
N GLU A 64 -4.82 -21.01 5.20
CA GLU A 64 -3.89 -20.53 4.18
C GLU A 64 -2.42 -20.83 4.48
N HIS A 65 -1.60 -20.74 3.43
CA HIS A 65 -0.17 -21.00 3.50
C HIS A 65 0.56 -19.82 4.17
N GLY A 66 1.70 -20.11 4.82
CA GLY A 66 2.53 -19.08 5.45
C GLY A 66 2.98 -17.97 4.48
N TYR A 67 3.04 -18.30 3.18
CA TYR A 67 3.22 -17.37 2.06
C TYR A 67 2.21 -16.22 2.07
N LEU A 68 0.90 -16.52 2.01
CA LEU A 68 -0.15 -15.49 1.97
C LEU A 68 -0.24 -14.72 3.28
N LEU A 69 0.00 -15.41 4.40
CA LEU A 69 0.03 -14.77 5.71
C LEU A 69 1.15 -13.72 5.79
N LEU A 70 2.37 -14.04 5.35
CA LEU A 70 3.49 -13.10 5.38
C LEU A 70 3.21 -11.87 4.50
N ILE A 71 2.69 -12.10 3.29
CA ILE A 71 2.29 -11.01 2.38
C ILE A 71 1.22 -10.13 3.04
N GLY A 72 0.18 -10.73 3.60
CA GLY A 72 -0.87 -10.00 4.31
C GLY A 72 -0.31 -9.13 5.44
N ILE A 73 0.62 -9.66 6.25
CA ILE A 73 1.27 -8.89 7.31
C ILE A 73 2.06 -7.70 6.71
N ALA A 74 2.79 -7.88 5.61
CA ALA A 74 3.45 -6.76 4.94
C ALA A 74 2.46 -5.71 4.43
N TYR A 75 1.27 -6.11 3.95
CA TYR A 75 0.24 -5.17 3.52
C TYR A 75 -0.36 -4.34 4.69
N PHE A 76 -0.32 -4.83 5.93
CA PHE A 76 -0.64 -3.99 7.10
C PHE A 76 0.32 -2.80 7.20
N PHE A 77 1.63 -3.05 7.16
CA PHE A 77 2.65 -2.00 7.22
C PHE A 77 2.68 -1.13 5.95
N ASN A 78 2.38 -1.70 4.78
CA ASN A 78 2.17 -0.95 3.54
C ASN A 78 1.03 0.07 3.70
N GLY A 79 -0.10 -0.35 4.27
CA GLY A 79 -1.21 0.55 4.56
C GLY A 79 -0.84 1.66 5.54
N LEU A 80 -0.04 1.35 6.59
CA LEU A 80 0.45 2.33 7.54
C LEU A 80 1.38 3.36 6.90
N LEU A 81 2.37 2.91 6.12
CA LEU A 81 3.29 3.79 5.39
C LEU A 81 2.56 4.61 4.31
N GLY A 82 1.59 4.01 3.62
CA GLY A 82 0.73 4.70 2.65
C GLY A 82 -0.13 5.78 3.29
N PHE A 83 -0.66 5.53 4.49
CA PHE A 83 -1.39 6.56 5.24
C PHE A 83 -0.47 7.72 5.66
N LEU A 84 0.73 7.43 6.17
CA LEU A 84 1.72 8.47 6.48
C LEU A 84 2.13 9.24 5.22
N HIS A 85 2.31 8.56 4.08
CA HIS A 85 2.59 9.17 2.79
C HIS A 85 1.51 10.19 2.41
N ALA A 86 0.23 9.80 2.52
CA ALA A 86 -0.90 10.69 2.23
C ALA A 86 -0.87 11.95 3.10
N LEU A 87 -0.59 11.81 4.40
CA LEU A 87 -0.48 12.94 5.33
C LEU A 87 0.75 13.82 5.05
N ALA A 88 1.83 13.22 4.52
CA ALA A 88 3.06 13.91 4.17
C ALA A 88 3.02 14.65 2.84
N TYR A 89 2.00 14.43 2.03
CA TYR A 89 1.90 15.05 0.73
C TYR A 89 1.89 16.58 0.82
N GLN A 90 2.60 17.22 -0.12
CA GLN A 90 2.73 18.67 -0.14
C GLN A 90 1.34 19.34 -0.17
N GLY A 91 1.13 20.27 0.76
CA GLY A 91 -0.13 21.00 0.93
C GLY A 91 -1.06 20.45 2.02
N MET A 92 -0.81 19.25 2.56
CA MET A 92 -1.64 18.67 3.64
C MET A 92 -1.44 19.36 5.00
N GLY A 93 -0.24 19.90 5.25
CA GLY A 93 0.07 20.69 6.46
C GLY A 93 0.25 19.90 7.75
N VAL A 94 0.27 18.56 7.71
CA VAL A 94 0.35 17.69 8.90
C VAL A 94 1.77 17.64 9.48
N PHE A 95 2.80 17.68 8.63
CA PHE A 95 4.22 17.68 9.03
C PHE A 95 4.90 18.99 8.64
N PRO A 96 4.63 20.12 9.34
CA PRO A 96 5.08 21.45 8.90
C PRO A 96 6.60 21.65 8.96
N ASN A 97 7.31 20.85 9.74
CA ASN A 97 8.77 20.94 9.89
C ASN A 97 9.54 20.11 8.84
N HIS A 98 8.83 19.50 7.88
CA HIS A 98 9.42 18.65 6.85
C HIS A 98 9.03 19.12 5.46
N ASP A 99 9.93 18.92 4.49
CA ASP A 99 9.61 19.15 3.08
C ASP A 99 8.71 18.04 2.56
N GLY A 100 7.41 18.34 2.39
CA GLY A 100 6.42 17.39 1.87
C GLY A 100 6.73 16.89 0.45
N ALA A 101 7.46 17.66 -0.36
CA ALA A 101 7.84 17.25 -1.72
C ALA A 101 8.84 16.08 -1.70
N ASN A 102 9.68 15.98 -0.67
CA ASN A 102 10.62 14.89 -0.48
C ASN A 102 10.12 13.82 0.50
N LEU A 103 9.45 14.22 1.59
CA LEU A 103 8.96 13.30 2.62
C LEU A 103 7.95 12.30 2.07
N ALA A 104 7.01 12.75 1.23
CA ALA A 104 6.02 11.86 0.65
C ALA A 104 6.67 10.80 -0.26
N PRO A 105 7.53 11.12 -1.25
CA PRO A 105 8.28 10.12 -2.01
C PRO A 105 9.13 9.16 -1.16
N GLN A 106 9.74 9.63 -0.07
CA GLN A 106 10.50 8.76 0.84
C GLN A 106 9.63 7.69 1.49
N LEU A 107 8.46 8.06 2.02
CA LEU A 107 7.50 7.10 2.58
C LEU A 107 6.94 6.15 1.52
N TRP A 108 6.70 6.70 0.31
CA TRP A 108 6.22 5.96 -0.84
C TRP A 108 7.20 4.87 -1.29
N ILE A 109 8.49 5.19 -1.41
CA ILE A 109 9.50 4.21 -1.82
C ILE A 109 9.82 3.21 -0.69
N ALA A 110 9.79 3.65 0.57
CA ALA A 110 9.96 2.75 1.71
C ALA A 110 8.90 1.65 1.75
N SER A 111 7.62 1.99 1.50
CA SER A 111 6.54 0.99 1.40
C SER A 111 6.77 -0.04 0.29
N ARG A 112 7.29 0.40 -0.86
CA ARG A 112 7.62 -0.48 -2.00
C ARG A 112 8.73 -1.44 -1.68
N TYR A 113 9.81 -0.97 -1.06
CA TYR A 113 10.91 -1.85 -0.66
C TYR A 113 10.45 -2.88 0.37
N LEU A 114 9.62 -2.49 1.35
CA LEU A 114 9.07 -3.41 2.34
C LEU A 114 8.27 -4.54 1.67
N VAL A 115 7.36 -4.20 0.75
CA VAL A 115 6.55 -5.19 0.03
C VAL A 115 7.40 -6.02 -0.94
N ALA A 116 8.29 -5.41 -1.71
CA ALA A 116 9.15 -6.10 -2.67
C ALA A 116 10.07 -7.13 -2.00
N ILE A 117 10.74 -6.74 -0.91
CA ILE A 117 11.58 -7.65 -0.12
C ILE A 117 10.72 -8.76 0.48
N THR A 118 9.54 -8.43 0.99
CA THR A 118 8.62 -9.46 1.51
C THR A 118 8.20 -10.45 0.43
N LEU A 119 7.91 -9.99 -0.79
CA LEU A 119 7.58 -10.87 -1.92
C LEU A 119 8.75 -11.77 -2.34
N LEU A 120 9.99 -11.31 -2.20
CA LEU A 120 11.17 -12.16 -2.43
C LEU A 120 11.31 -13.23 -1.35
N VAL A 121 11.00 -12.91 -0.09
CA VAL A 121 11.07 -13.85 1.05
C VAL A 121 9.87 -14.80 1.10
N ALA A 122 8.69 -14.35 0.69
CA ALA A 122 7.43 -15.08 0.86
C ALA A 122 7.44 -16.51 0.30
N PRO A 123 7.98 -16.81 -0.91
CA PRO A 123 8.00 -18.15 -1.49
C PRO A 123 8.62 -19.21 -0.57
N TYR A 124 9.54 -18.83 0.32
CA TYR A 124 10.11 -19.72 1.34
C TYR A 124 9.03 -20.35 2.24
N TYR A 125 7.93 -19.63 2.48
CA TYR A 125 6.81 -20.06 3.31
C TYR A 125 5.67 -20.74 2.54
N PHE A 126 5.88 -21.09 1.27
CA PHE A 126 4.82 -21.72 0.45
C PHE A 126 4.32 -23.05 1.03
N ARG A 127 5.20 -23.88 1.59
CA ARG A 127 4.87 -25.16 2.24
C ARG A 127 5.21 -25.19 3.73
N ARG A 128 5.45 -24.01 4.34
CA ARG A 128 5.90 -23.90 5.73
C ARG A 128 4.92 -23.05 6.52
N ARG A 129 4.81 -23.34 7.82
CA ARG A 129 4.11 -22.45 8.74
C ARG A 129 4.97 -21.21 8.97
N LEU A 130 4.36 -20.04 8.86
CA LEU A 130 5.01 -18.79 9.23
C LEU A 130 4.97 -18.65 10.76
N PRO A 131 6.11 -18.45 11.44
CA PRO A 131 6.11 -18.03 12.84
C PRO A 131 5.59 -16.59 12.92
N THR A 132 4.29 -16.45 13.18
CA THR A 132 3.56 -15.19 13.05
C THR A 132 4.10 -14.07 13.94
N ALA A 133 4.39 -14.35 15.22
CA ALA A 133 4.89 -13.34 16.15
C ALA A 133 6.28 -12.80 15.74
N PRO A 134 7.29 -13.65 15.42
CA PRO A 134 8.54 -13.18 14.85
C PRO A 134 8.38 -12.39 13.55
N ALA A 135 7.51 -12.84 12.63
CA ALA A 135 7.28 -12.15 11.37
C ALA A 135 6.75 -10.72 11.58
N PHE A 136 5.77 -10.57 12.48
CA PHE A 136 5.27 -9.26 12.89
C PHE A 136 6.36 -8.41 13.54
N ALA A 137 7.12 -8.97 14.49
CA ALA A 137 8.17 -8.24 15.20
C ALA A 137 9.24 -7.71 14.24
N VAL A 138 9.70 -8.53 13.29
CA VAL A 138 10.69 -8.13 12.29
C VAL A 138 10.14 -7.01 11.40
N LEU A 139 8.92 -7.14 10.88
CA LEU A 139 8.32 -6.10 10.03
C LEU A 139 8.04 -4.81 10.80
N THR A 140 7.67 -4.88 12.07
CA THR A 140 7.56 -3.71 12.96
C THR A 140 8.92 -3.02 13.09
N VAL A 141 9.98 -3.76 13.45
CA VAL A 141 11.33 -3.20 13.62
C VAL A 141 11.82 -2.53 12.34
N ILE A 142 11.65 -3.19 11.18
CA ILE A 142 12.03 -2.63 9.88
C ILE A 142 11.23 -1.37 9.58
N THR A 143 9.91 -1.40 9.76
CA THR A 143 9.03 -0.25 9.46
C THR A 143 9.34 0.93 10.38
N THR A 144 9.53 0.69 11.67
CA THR A 144 9.94 1.73 12.63
C THR A 144 11.31 2.29 12.27
N ALA A 145 12.29 1.45 11.94
CA ALA A 145 13.62 1.91 11.52
C ALA A 145 13.57 2.79 10.26
N LEU A 146 12.75 2.41 9.27
CA LEU A 146 12.52 3.22 8.06
C LEU A 146 11.88 4.56 8.40
N ILE A 147 10.81 4.57 9.19
CA ILE A 147 10.15 5.82 9.63
C ILE A 147 11.14 6.69 10.39
N THR A 148 11.88 6.14 11.35
CA THR A 148 12.90 6.91 12.10
C THR A 148 13.94 7.48 11.15
N ALA A 149 14.51 6.70 10.24
CA ALA A 149 15.50 7.18 9.29
C ALA A 149 14.97 8.33 8.41
N ILE A 150 13.72 8.22 7.96
CA ILE A 150 13.06 9.25 7.14
C ILE A 150 12.88 10.55 7.95
N PHE A 151 12.26 10.45 9.13
CA PHE A 151 11.93 11.63 9.95
C PHE A 151 13.16 12.26 10.62
N THR A 152 14.27 11.55 10.79
CA THR A 152 15.53 12.13 11.27
C THR A 152 16.45 12.62 10.15
N GLY A 153 16.04 12.51 8.88
CA GLY A 153 16.85 12.93 7.73
C GLY A 153 18.03 12.02 7.39
N ASN A 154 18.06 10.79 7.90
CA ASN A 154 19.08 9.79 7.59
C ASN A 154 18.73 8.93 6.35
N PHE A 155 17.53 9.10 5.80
CA PHE A 155 17.09 8.41 4.58
C PHE A 155 17.50 9.22 3.33
N PRO A 156 17.88 8.57 2.22
CA PRO A 156 18.24 9.26 0.98
C PRO A 156 17.18 10.26 0.53
N THR A 157 17.62 11.38 -0.07
CA THR A 157 16.72 12.26 -0.80
C THR A 157 16.06 11.48 -1.93
N CYS A 158 14.75 11.65 -2.09
CA CYS A 158 13.98 11.06 -3.17
C CYS A 158 13.38 12.12 -4.11
N TYR A 159 13.47 13.39 -3.75
CA TYR A 159 13.06 14.51 -4.58
C TYR A 159 13.90 15.75 -4.30
N VAL A 160 14.27 16.45 -5.36
CA VAL A 160 14.96 17.74 -5.32
C VAL A 160 14.19 18.74 -6.18
N THR A 161 13.78 19.86 -5.58
CA THR A 161 13.06 20.93 -6.28
C THR A 161 13.85 21.42 -7.50
N GLY A 162 13.21 21.39 -8.67
CA GLY A 162 13.82 21.79 -9.94
C GLY A 162 14.62 20.69 -10.65
N GLN A 163 14.92 19.57 -10.00
CA GLN A 163 15.55 18.40 -10.63
C GLN A 163 14.60 17.20 -10.77
N GLY A 164 13.62 17.09 -9.85
CA GLY A 164 12.63 16.00 -9.85
C GLY A 164 12.99 14.89 -8.88
N LEU A 165 12.52 13.66 -9.16
CA LEU A 165 12.81 12.47 -8.38
C LEU A 165 14.28 12.06 -8.55
N THR A 166 14.90 11.57 -7.48
CA THR A 166 16.29 11.08 -7.41
C THR A 166 16.34 9.62 -7.01
#